data_AF-A0A4Y6UWG2-F1
#
_entry.id   AF-A0A4Y6UWG2-F1
#
_cell.length_a   1.000
_cell.length_b   1.000
_cell.length_c   1.000
_cell.angle_alpha   90.00
_cell.angle_beta   90.00
_cell.angle_gamma   90.00
#
_symmetry.space_group_name_H-M   'P 1'
#
loop_
_entity.id
_entity.type
_entity.pdbx_description
1 polymer ?
#
loop_
_entity_poly.entity_id
_entity_poly.type
_entity_poly.pdbx_seq_one_letter_code
_entity_poly.pdbx_strand_id
1 'polypeptide(L)'
;MTEDTIEHYRMELRRAAWRFRYRQRIRGRNERSGLEEGERNRAAEPCVLEAERSAREYVGLIPFDKGRDVIRALFLEGRTEAETAQSLRISQQGVSKWKRKSLEHLRRTLNS
;
A
#
# COMPACT_ATOMS: atom_id res chain seq x y z
N MET A 1 -24.46 14.74 -21.23
CA MET A 1 -24.57 13.73 -20.14
C MET A 1 -23.59 12.55 -20.29
N THR A 2 -22.70 12.52 -21.30
CA THR A 2 -21.72 11.43 -21.55
C THR A 2 -20.26 11.86 -21.35
N GLU A 3 -20.00 13.16 -21.29
CA GLU A 3 -18.65 13.74 -21.20
C GLU A 3 -18.05 13.60 -19.79
N ASP A 4 -18.90 13.73 -18.76
CA ASP A 4 -18.53 13.60 -17.35
C ASP A 4 -18.08 12.18 -16.99
N THR A 5 -18.74 11.17 -17.57
CA THR A 5 -18.41 9.75 -17.36
C THR A 5 -17.07 9.41 -18.01
N ILE A 6 -16.80 9.92 -19.21
CA ILE A 6 -15.53 9.69 -19.91
C ILE A 6 -14.36 10.33 -19.14
N GLU A 7 -14.53 11.54 -18.61
CA GLU A 7 -13.48 12.20 -17.85
C GLU A 7 -13.23 11.51 -16.50
N HIS A 8 -14.29 10.99 -15.86
CA HIS A 8 -14.15 10.13 -14.68
C HIS A 8 -13.30 8.88 -14.95
N TYR A 9 -13.58 8.14 -16.03
CA TYR A 9 -12.79 6.96 -16.40
C TYR A 9 -11.35 7.30 -16.78
N ARG A 10 -11.12 8.44 -17.45
CA ARG A 10 -9.76 8.93 -17.74
C ARG A 10 -9.00 9.27 -16.48
N MET A 11 -9.64 9.88 -15.49
CA MET A 11 -9.04 10.17 -14.19
C MET A 11 -8.67 8.87 -13.46
N GLU A 12 -9.56 7.87 -13.44
CA GLU A 12 -9.28 6.58 -12.82
C GLU A 12 -8.16 5.82 -13.54
N LEU A 13 -8.11 5.85 -14.88
CA LEU A 13 -7.00 5.29 -15.66
C LEU A 13 -5.68 5.99 -15.36
N ARG A 14 -5.66 7.33 -15.29
CA ARG A 14 -4.46 8.10 -14.91
C ARG A 14 -3.99 7.75 -13.50
N ARG A 15 -4.91 7.59 -12.56
CA ARG A 15 -4.61 7.16 -11.18
C ARG A 15 -4.07 5.73 -11.15
N ALA A 16 -4.66 4.80 -11.90
CA ALA A 16 -4.18 3.43 -12.00
C ALA A 16 -2.77 3.36 -12.61
N ALA A 17 -2.53 4.11 -13.69
CA ALA A 17 -1.22 4.22 -14.32
C ALA A 17 -0.17 4.86 -13.39
N TRP A 18 -0.55 5.89 -12.62
CA TRP A 18 0.33 6.49 -11.62
C TRP A 18 0.64 5.52 -10.48
N ARG A 19 -0.37 4.80 -9.98
CA ARG A 19 -0.19 3.74 -8.97
C ARG A 19 0.74 2.65 -9.47
N PHE A 20 0.60 2.23 -10.73
CA PHE A 20 1.50 1.25 -11.36
C PHE A 20 2.95 1.77 -11.42
N ARG A 21 3.16 2.99 -11.93
CA ARG A 21 4.50 3.61 -12.01
C ARG A 21 5.12 3.84 -10.64
N TYR A 22 4.33 4.26 -9.66
CA TYR A 22 4.79 4.46 -8.30
C TYR A 22 5.23 3.13 -7.67
N ARG A 23 4.41 2.06 -7.83
CA ARG A 23 4.79 0.70 -7.40
C ARG A 23 6.09 0.25 -8.05
N GLN A 24 6.24 0.43 -9.36
CA GLN A 24 7.49 0.10 -10.07
C GLN A 24 8.69 0.91 -9.56
N ARG A 25 8.52 2.20 -9.27
CA ARG A 25 9.57 3.05 -8.72
C ARG A 25 10.00 2.62 -7.32
N ILE A 26 9.04 2.28 -6.46
CA ILE A 26 9.33 1.78 -5.11
C ILE A 26 9.96 0.39 -5.18
N ARG A 27 9.45 -0.49 -6.04
CA ARG A 27 10.00 -1.81 -6.32
C ARG A 27 11.44 -1.72 -6.82
N GLY A 28 11.73 -0.90 -7.83
CA GLY A 28 13.09 -0.68 -8.33
C GLY A 28 14.03 -0.02 -7.32
N ARG A 29 13.52 0.83 -6.40
CA ARG A 29 14.31 1.36 -5.29
C ARG A 29 14.68 0.27 -4.27
N ASN A 30 13.78 -0.67 -4.03
CA ASN A 30 14.00 -1.80 -3.12
C ASN A 30 14.87 -2.89 -3.77
N GLU A 31 14.69 -3.15 -5.06
CA GLU A 31 15.40 -4.19 -5.83
C GLU A 31 16.85 -3.81 -6.16
N ARG A 32 17.20 -2.52 -6.23
CA ARG A 32 18.62 -2.09 -6.33
C ARG A 32 19.46 -2.49 -5.11
N SER A 33 18.82 -2.87 -4.00
CA SER A 33 19.50 -3.45 -2.83
C SER A 33 19.62 -4.97 -2.87
N GLY A 34 19.00 -5.66 -3.84
CA GLY A 34 18.80 -7.12 -3.82
C GLY A 34 18.96 -7.82 -5.16
N LEU A 35 19.72 -7.24 -6.10
CA LEU A 35 19.94 -7.84 -7.43
C LEU A 35 20.61 -9.23 -7.39
N GLU A 36 21.16 -9.66 -6.24
CA GLU A 36 21.69 -11.02 -6.07
C GLU A 36 20.67 -12.05 -5.56
N GLU A 37 19.51 -11.64 -5.05
CA GLU A 37 18.56 -12.53 -4.36
C GLU A 37 17.32 -12.90 -5.21
N GLY A 38 17.09 -12.18 -6.31
CA GLY A 38 15.87 -12.26 -7.12
C GLY A 38 15.67 -13.55 -7.93
N GLU A 39 16.73 -14.30 -8.24
CA GLU A 39 16.58 -15.56 -9.01
C GLU A 39 16.09 -16.74 -8.16
N ARG A 40 16.31 -16.73 -6.84
CA ARG A 40 15.94 -17.85 -5.96
C ARG A 40 14.46 -17.85 -5.54
N ASN A 41 13.76 -16.73 -5.64
CA ASN A 41 12.40 -16.57 -5.08
C ASN A 41 11.25 -16.61 -6.09
N ARG A 42 11.51 -16.79 -7.40
CA ARG A 42 10.44 -16.83 -8.42
C ARG A 42 9.48 -18.00 -8.25
N ALA A 43 9.92 -19.10 -7.62
CA ALA A 43 9.10 -20.26 -7.32
C ALA A 43 8.26 -20.12 -6.03
N ALA A 44 8.48 -19.05 -5.25
CA ALA A 44 7.83 -18.79 -3.97
C ALA A 44 6.96 -17.52 -3.99
N GLU A 45 6.59 -17.01 -5.19
CA GLU A 45 5.61 -15.93 -5.28
C GLU A 45 4.27 -16.48 -4.76
N PRO A 46 3.76 -15.99 -3.60
CA PRO A 46 2.50 -16.46 -3.07
C PRO A 46 1.41 -16.23 -4.11
N CYS A 47 0.43 -17.13 -4.17
CA CYS A 47 -0.78 -16.85 -4.94
C CYS A 47 -1.32 -15.47 -4.50
N VAL A 48 -1.88 -14.68 -5.41
CA VAL A 48 -2.44 -13.34 -5.10
C VAL A 48 -3.40 -13.41 -3.90
N LEU A 49 -4.17 -14.49 -3.79
CA LEU A 49 -5.07 -14.74 -2.66
C LEU A 49 -4.34 -14.99 -1.33
N GLU A 50 -3.20 -15.68 -1.35
CA GLU A 50 -2.36 -15.89 -0.17
C GLU A 50 -1.68 -14.58 0.26
N ALA A 51 -1.20 -13.79 -0.69
CA ALA A 51 -0.65 -12.47 -0.41
C ALA A 51 -1.69 -11.52 0.21
N GLU A 52 -2.93 -11.53 -0.30
CA GLU A 52 -4.04 -10.75 0.28
C GLU A 52 -4.46 -11.23 1.67
N ARG A 53 -4.50 -12.55 1.90
CA ARG A 53 -4.80 -13.14 3.21
C ARG A 53 -3.75 -12.71 4.24
N SER A 54 -2.47 -12.90 3.91
CA SER A 54 -1.34 -12.50 4.77
C SER A 54 -1.36 -11.00 5.05
N ALA A 55 -1.69 -10.17 4.05
CA ALA A 55 -1.80 -8.72 4.25
C ALA A 55 -2.89 -8.33 5.26
N ARG A 56 -4.05 -9.01 5.25
CA ARG A 56 -5.12 -8.79 6.23
C ARG A 56 -4.72 -9.22 7.64
N GLU A 57 -4.03 -10.36 7.76
CA GLU A 57 -3.51 -10.85 9.03
C GLU A 57 -2.50 -9.87 9.64
N TYR A 58 -1.55 -9.37 8.84
CA TYR A 58 -0.60 -8.36 9.31
C TYR A 58 -1.28 -7.06 9.74
N VAL A 59 -2.32 -6.60 9.03
CA VAL A 59 -3.11 -5.44 9.45
C VAL A 59 -3.77 -5.67 10.81
N GLY A 60 -4.20 -6.91 11.11
CA GLY A 60 -4.75 -7.30 12.40
C GLY A 60 -3.77 -7.18 13.57
N LEU A 61 -2.47 -7.36 13.32
CA LEU A 61 -1.42 -7.24 14.34
C LEU A 61 -1.17 -5.80 14.78
N ILE A 62 -1.64 -4.80 14.03
CA ILE A 62 -1.45 -3.39 14.39
C ILE A 62 -2.35 -3.07 15.60
N PRO A 63 -1.79 -2.64 16.75
CA PRO A 63 -2.57 -2.37 17.97
C PRO A 63 -3.26 -1.00 17.94
N PHE A 64 -2.97 -0.16 16.96
CA PHE A 64 -3.52 1.19 16.84
C PHE A 64 -4.68 1.21 15.84
N ASP A 65 -5.90 1.54 16.25
CA ASP A 65 -7.06 1.58 15.34
C ASP A 65 -6.83 2.53 14.16
N LYS A 66 -6.41 3.78 14.45
CA LYS A 66 -6.06 4.74 13.39
C LYS A 66 -4.91 4.26 12.50
N GLY A 67 -3.96 3.51 13.06
CA GLY A 67 -2.87 2.92 12.29
C GLY A 67 -3.37 1.83 11.35
N ARG A 68 -4.27 0.99 11.84
CA ARG A 68 -4.94 -0.08 11.09
C ARG A 68 -5.75 0.48 9.93
N ASP A 69 -6.54 1.53 10.18
CA ASP A 69 -7.35 2.18 9.16
C ASP A 69 -6.46 2.81 8.07
N VAL A 70 -5.37 3.48 8.47
CA VAL A 70 -4.40 4.05 7.53
C VAL A 70 -3.74 2.96 6.68
N ILE A 71 -3.26 1.87 7.29
CA ILE A 71 -2.60 0.79 6.52
C ILE A 71 -3.60 0.07 5.61
N ARG A 72 -4.84 -0.18 6.07
CA ARG A 72 -5.90 -0.76 5.25
C ARG A 72 -6.21 0.12 4.04
N ALA A 73 -6.45 1.42 4.24
CA ALA A 73 -6.75 2.36 3.16
C ALA A 73 -5.64 2.42 2.10
N LEU A 74 -4.38 2.44 2.54
CA LEU A 74 -3.23 2.56 1.63
C LEU A 74 -2.90 1.27 0.89
N PHE A 75 -2.93 0.11 1.57
CA PHE A 75 -2.37 -1.13 1.05
C PHE A 75 -3.42 -2.15 0.61
N LEU A 76 -4.60 -2.18 1.25
CA LEU A 76 -5.70 -3.09 0.87
C LEU A 76 -6.68 -2.40 -0.08
N GLU A 77 -6.99 -1.12 0.14
CA GLU A 77 -7.94 -0.37 -0.69
C GLU A 77 -7.25 0.43 -1.81
N GLY A 78 -5.92 0.58 -1.75
CA GLY A 78 -5.13 1.25 -2.77
C GLY A 78 -5.35 2.76 -2.89
N ARG A 79 -5.85 3.41 -1.82
CA ARG A 79 -6.00 4.87 -1.72
C ARG A 79 -4.65 5.56 -1.61
N THR A 80 -4.57 6.80 -2.06
CA THR A 80 -3.42 7.67 -1.82
C THR A 80 -3.41 8.22 -0.38
N GLU A 81 -2.29 8.76 0.07
CA GLU A 81 -2.23 9.43 1.38
C GLU A 81 -3.16 10.64 1.48
N ALA A 82 -3.38 11.35 0.36
CA ALA A 82 -4.30 12.49 0.30
C ALA A 82 -5.78 12.04 0.42
N GLU A 83 -6.18 11.01 -0.34
CA GLU A 83 -7.54 10.44 -0.25
C GLU A 83 -7.78 9.81 1.13
N THR A 84 -6.77 9.13 1.69
CA THR A 84 -6.82 8.57 3.04
C THR A 84 -6.97 9.67 4.08
N ALA A 85 -6.21 10.76 3.97
CA ALA A 85 -6.28 11.92 4.84
C ALA A 85 -7.69 12.55 4.85
N GLN A 86 -8.28 12.72 3.66
CA GLN A 86 -9.65 13.21 3.52
C GLN A 86 -10.67 12.24 4.15
N SER A 87 -10.58 10.94 3.85
CA SER A 87 -11.52 9.93 4.36
C SER A 87 -11.48 9.79 5.88
N LEU A 88 -10.29 9.89 6.49
CA LEU A 88 -10.08 9.74 7.93
C LEU A 88 -10.11 11.08 8.68
N ARG A 89 -10.37 12.20 7.97
CA ARG A 89 -10.38 13.57 8.53
C ARG A 89 -9.11 13.90 9.35
N ILE A 90 -7.95 13.53 8.82
CA ILE A 90 -6.64 13.84 9.40
C ILE A 90 -5.75 14.51 8.36
N SER A 91 -4.67 15.16 8.79
CA SER A 91 -3.71 15.72 7.83
C SER A 91 -2.94 14.63 7.09
N GLN A 92 -2.47 14.93 5.88
CA GLN A 92 -1.58 14.02 5.14
C GLN A 92 -0.30 13.68 5.94
N GLN A 93 0.22 14.64 6.71
CA GLN A 93 1.32 14.40 7.64
C GLN A 93 0.92 13.41 8.76
N GLY A 94 -0.32 13.48 9.24
CA GLY A 94 -0.89 12.51 10.18
C GLY A 94 -0.94 11.10 9.59
N VAL A 95 -1.38 10.95 8.33
CA VAL A 95 -1.35 9.68 7.60
C VAL A 95 0.08 9.14 7.54
N SER A 96 1.05 9.97 7.15
CA SER A 96 2.47 9.59 7.07
C SER A 96 3.02 9.14 8.43
N LYS A 97 2.67 9.82 9.53
CA LYS A 97 3.06 9.42 10.90
C LYS A 97 2.46 8.06 11.28
N TRP A 98 1.17 7.86 11.07
CA TRP A 98 0.51 6.59 11.38
C TRP A 98 1.03 5.43 10.54
N LYS A 99 1.27 5.66 9.24
CA LYS A 99 1.90 4.70 8.34
C LYS A 99 3.26 4.25 8.88
N ARG A 100 4.15 5.20 9.20
CA ARG A 100 5.49 4.89 9.74
C ARG A 100 5.41 4.11 11.04
N LYS A 101 4.62 4.59 12.00
CA LYS A 101 4.45 3.96 13.32
C LYS A 101 3.94 2.52 13.20
N SER A 102 2.96 2.29 12.33
CA SER A 102 2.34 0.98 12.16
C SER A 102 3.28 -0.01 11.45
N LEU A 103 3.97 0.43 10.39
CA LEU A 103 4.96 -0.40 9.70
C LEU A 103 6.17 -0.73 10.58
N GLU A 104 6.62 0.22 11.40
CA GLU A 104 7.71 -0.04 12.35
C GLU A 104 7.31 -1.05 13.42
N HIS A 105 6.06 -0.97 13.91
CA HIS A 105 5.52 -1.99 14.81
C HIS A 105 5.51 -3.37 14.14
N LEU A 106 4.93 -3.48 12.94
CA LEU A 106 4.92 -4.75 12.19
C LEU A 106 6.32 -5.29 11.95
N ARG A 107 7.28 -4.43 11.59
CA ARG A 107 8.67 -4.83 11.42
C ARG A 107 9.25 -5.43 12.69
N ARG A 108 8.94 -4.89 13.87
CA ARG A 108 9.42 -5.45 15.14
C ARG A 108 8.74 -6.77 15.47
N THR A 109 7.41 -6.83 15.33
CA THR A 109 6.61 -8.02 15.64
C THR A 109 6.92 -9.20 14.74
N LEU A 110 7.26 -8.96 13.46
CA LEU A 110 7.57 -10.02 12.50
C LEU A 110 9.04 -10.47 12.52
N ASN A 111 9.95 -9.69 13.12
CA ASN A 111 11.36 -10.04 13.28
C ASN A 111 11.69 -10.56 14.70
N SER A 112 10.70 -10.67 15.59
CA SER A 112 10.85 -11.29 16.91
C SER A 112 10.41 -12.75 16.86
#